data_AF-A0A350UCM6-F1
#
_entry.id   AF-A0A350UCM6-F1
#
_cell.length_a   1.000
_cell.length_b   1.000
_cell.length_c   1.000
_cell.angle_alpha   90.00
_cell.angle_beta   90.00
_cell.angle_gamma   90.00
#
_symmetry.space_group_name_H-M   'P 1'
#
loop_
_entity.id
_entity.type
_entity.pdbx_description
1 polymer ?
#
loop_
_entity_poly.entity_id
_entity_poly.type
_entity_poly.pdbx_seq_one_letter_code
_entity_poly.pdbx_strand_id
1 'polypeptide(L)'
;MSKQKIYMALVSLCGLSVFGISVHQTASLFMDYATGWDLIIYCAVMLVILVTCHMLPIYITSDKTMEISFVPVVACIVTKGIYLALILYVISSLFVFLKDAKTKKYYSPWTKSPQKELFNVSNVLISIWIGGLVYHLIVPELGGSVFTWNVVFGA
;
A
#
# COMPACT_ATOMS: atom_id res chain seq x y z
N MET A 1 -11.90 -15.20 -23.47
CA MET A 1 -11.88 -14.46 -22.19
C MET A 1 -12.33 -13.02 -22.47
N SER A 2 -13.24 -12.43 -21.68
CA SER A 2 -13.67 -11.03 -21.91
C SER A 2 -12.49 -10.07 -21.75
N LYS A 3 -12.42 -9.01 -22.57
CA LYS A 3 -11.37 -7.96 -22.52
C LYS A 3 -11.15 -7.43 -21.09
N GLN A 4 -12.24 -7.29 -20.33
CA GLN A 4 -12.21 -6.85 -18.94
C GLN A 4 -11.48 -7.82 -18.01
N LYS A 5 -11.66 -9.14 -18.19
CA LYS A 5 -10.97 -10.15 -17.37
C LYS A 5 -9.47 -10.18 -17.66
N ILE A 6 -9.08 -9.92 -18.92
CA ILE A 6 -7.66 -9.82 -19.32
C ILE A 6 -7.03 -8.60 -18.64
N TYR A 7 -7.69 -7.43 -18.72
CA TYR A 7 -7.23 -6.22 -18.05
C TYR A 7 -7.06 -6.42 -16.53
N MET A 8 -8.08 -6.98 -15.86
CA MET A 8 -8.00 -7.27 -14.43
C MET A 8 -6.85 -8.22 -14.08
N ALA A 9 -6.63 -9.25 -14.90
CA ALA A 9 -5.54 -10.20 -14.69
C ALA A 9 -4.17 -9.55 -14.85
N LEU A 10 -3.98 -8.70 -15.86
CA LEU A 10 -2.72 -7.99 -16.08
C LEU A 10 -2.38 -7.05 -14.93
N VAL A 11 -3.32 -6.22 -14.49
CA VAL A 11 -3.11 -5.32 -13.35
C VAL A 11 -2.82 -6.11 -12.07
N SER A 12 -3.54 -7.21 -11.85
CA SER A 12 -3.27 -8.08 -10.69
C SER A 12 -1.88 -8.71 -10.74
N LEU A 13 -1.42 -9.10 -11.94
CA LEU A 13 -0.08 -9.66 -12.13
C LEU A 13 1.00 -8.60 -11.86
N CYS A 14 0.82 -7.36 -12.34
CA CYS A 14 1.72 -6.25 -12.01
C CYS A 14 1.75 -5.96 -10.50
N GLY A 15 0.60 -5.94 -9.83
CA GLY A 15 0.52 -5.76 -8.38
C GLY A 15 1.23 -6.87 -7.60
N LEU A 16 1.06 -8.12 -8.01
CA LEU A 16 1.77 -9.26 -7.43
C LEU A 16 3.29 -9.18 -7.66
N SER A 17 3.74 -8.72 -8.83
CA SER A 17 5.16 -8.48 -9.09
C SER A 17 5.73 -7.39 -8.18
N VAL A 18 5.02 -6.27 -8.02
CA VAL A 18 5.40 -5.19 -7.07
C VAL A 18 5.47 -5.72 -5.64
N PHE A 19 4.49 -6.53 -5.23
CA PHE A 19 4.51 -7.16 -3.91
C PHE A 19 5.70 -8.09 -3.72
N GLY A 20 6.00 -8.96 -4.70
CA GLY A 20 7.14 -9.87 -4.65
C GLY A 20 8.49 -9.14 -4.55
N ILE A 21 8.67 -8.06 -5.32
CA ILE A 21 9.85 -7.19 -5.22
C ILE A 21 9.94 -6.56 -3.83
N SER A 22 8.82 -6.07 -3.30
CA SER A 22 8.77 -5.44 -1.98
C SER A 22 9.14 -6.41 -0.85
N VAL A 23 8.66 -7.66 -0.92
CA VAL A 23 9.03 -8.73 0.02
C VAL A 23 10.53 -9.00 -0.02
N HIS A 24 11.10 -9.14 -1.23
CA HIS A 24 12.53 -9.37 -1.40
C HIS A 24 13.37 -8.23 -0.80
N GLN A 25 13.02 -6.98 -1.07
CA GLN A 25 13.78 -5.82 -0.56
C GLN A 25 13.61 -5.63 0.94
N THR A 26 12.41 -5.91 1.48
CA THR A 26 12.14 -5.79 2.91
C THR A 26 12.83 -6.89 3.72
N ALA A 27 13.16 -8.04 3.13
CA ALA A 27 13.89 -9.09 3.83
C ALA A 27 15.20 -8.58 4.45
N SER A 28 15.91 -7.68 3.76
CA SER A 28 17.14 -7.06 4.26
C SER A 28 16.95 -6.25 5.55
N LEU A 29 15.79 -5.59 5.74
CA LEU A 29 15.46 -4.84 6.96
C LEU A 29 15.29 -5.75 8.19
N PHE A 30 14.81 -6.98 7.99
CA PHE A 30 14.60 -7.94 9.09
C PHE A 30 15.85 -8.76 9.44
N MET A 31 16.91 -8.68 8.63
CA MET A 31 18.19 -9.36 8.91
C MET A 31 19.09 -8.58 9.88
N ASP A 32 18.73 -7.34 10.22
CA ASP A 32 19.45 -6.57 11.24
C ASP A 32 18.98 -6.97 12.65
N TYR A 33 19.78 -7.80 13.31
CA TYR A 33 19.50 -8.33 14.65
C TYR A 33 19.45 -7.26 15.74
N ALA A 34 20.09 -6.10 15.55
CA ALA A 34 20.15 -5.07 16.58
C ALA A 34 18.81 -4.35 16.81
N THR A 35 17.94 -4.30 15.79
CA THR A 35 16.70 -3.50 15.79
C THR A 35 15.43 -4.34 15.57
N GLY A 36 15.55 -5.67 15.54
CA GLY A 36 14.46 -6.58 15.14
C GLY A 36 13.18 -6.43 15.97
N TRP A 37 13.28 -6.28 17.30
CA TRP A 37 12.11 -6.11 18.17
C TRP A 37 11.37 -4.79 17.94
N ASP A 38 12.11 -3.70 17.78
CA ASP A 38 11.53 -2.38 17.50
C ASP A 38 10.81 -2.37 16.16
N LEU A 39 11.37 -3.03 15.15
CA LEU A 39 10.75 -3.18 13.84
C LEU A 39 9.45 -4.00 13.90
N ILE A 40 9.42 -5.09 14.68
CA ILE A 40 8.22 -5.91 14.86
C ILE A 40 7.11 -5.10 15.55
N ILE A 41 7.45 -4.38 16.62
CA ILE A 41 6.49 -3.53 17.34
C ILE A 41 5.97 -2.44 16.42
N TYR A 42 6.87 -1.79 15.67
CA TYR A 42 6.49 -0.79 14.67
C TYR A 42 5.50 -1.36 13.64
N CYS A 43 5.79 -2.53 13.07
CA CYS A 43 4.90 -3.21 12.12
C CYS A 43 3.54 -3.51 12.75
N ALA A 44 3.51 -4.02 13.98
CA ALA A 44 2.26 -4.33 14.68
C ALA A 44 1.40 -3.09 14.92
N VAL A 45 2.00 -2.00 15.40
CA VAL A 45 1.30 -0.72 15.62
C VAL A 45 0.79 -0.16 14.29
N MET A 46 1.64 -0.16 13.24
CA MET A 46 1.24 0.32 11.92
C MET A 46 0.11 -0.50 11.31
N LEU A 47 0.10 -1.83 11.49
CA LEU A 47 -1.00 -2.67 11.04
C LEU A 47 -2.31 -2.33 11.74
N VAL A 48 -2.30 -2.14 13.06
CA VAL A 48 -3.50 -1.75 13.81
C VAL A 48 -4.05 -0.42 13.30
N ILE A 49 -3.17 0.57 13.07
CA ILE A 49 -3.56 1.88 12.54
C ILE A 49 -4.11 1.75 11.12
N LEU A 50 -3.41 1.04 10.22
CA LEU A 50 -3.85 0.82 8.83
C LEU A 50 -5.23 0.16 8.77
N VAL A 51 -5.43 -0.94 9.50
CA VAL A 51 -6.71 -1.65 9.55
C VAL A 51 -7.81 -0.73 10.07
N THR A 52 -7.54 0.03 11.12
CA THR A 52 -8.51 0.99 11.66
C THR A 52 -8.86 2.07 10.63
N CYS A 53 -7.88 2.62 9.92
CA CYS A 53 -8.08 3.63 8.88
C CYS A 53 -8.82 3.10 7.64
N HIS A 54 -8.63 1.84 7.24
CA HIS A 54 -9.43 1.19 6.18
C HIS A 54 -10.91 1.08 6.57
N MET A 55 -11.17 0.91 7.86
CA MET A 55 -12.50 0.65 8.41
C MET A 55 -13.27 1.93 8.76
N LEU A 56 -12.61 3.09 8.67
CA LEU A 56 -13.16 4.42 8.94
C LEU A 56 -13.22 5.26 7.65
N PRO A 57 -14.12 4.95 6.70
CA PRO A 57 -14.28 5.75 5.49
C PRO A 57 -14.85 7.13 5.83
N ILE A 58 -14.31 8.18 5.21
CA ILE A 58 -14.91 9.52 5.23
C ILE A 58 -15.95 9.59 4.11
N TYR A 59 -17.17 9.93 4.47
CA TYR A 59 -18.25 10.19 3.52
C TYR A 59 -18.15 11.64 3.03
N ILE A 60 -17.79 11.84 1.76
CA ILE A 60 -17.73 13.16 1.12
C ILE A 60 -19.12 13.54 0.60
N THR A 61 -19.82 12.57 0.03
CA THR A 61 -21.19 12.70 -0.48
C THR A 61 -21.90 11.36 -0.27
N SER A 62 -23.23 11.30 -0.38
CA SER A 62 -24.02 10.09 -0.16
C SER A 62 -23.58 8.87 -1.00
N ASP A 63 -22.90 9.11 -2.12
CA ASP A 63 -22.40 8.12 -3.07
C ASP A 63 -20.85 8.01 -3.10
N LYS A 64 -20.14 8.84 -2.33
CA LYS A 64 -18.67 8.94 -2.39
C LYS A 64 -18.05 8.80 -1.01
N THR A 65 -17.25 7.75 -0.86
CA THR A 65 -16.45 7.47 0.32
C THR A 65 -14.97 7.42 -0.03
N MET A 66 -14.14 7.99 0.83
CA MET A 66 -12.68 7.88 0.73
C MET A 66 -12.13 7.18 1.96
N GLU A 67 -11.24 6.20 1.75
CA GLU A 67 -10.49 5.59 2.85
C GLU A 67 -9.31 6.48 3.26
N ILE A 68 -9.00 6.51 4.57
CA ILE A 68 -7.93 7.36 5.14
C ILE A 68 -6.63 6.55 5.32
N SER A 69 -6.58 5.30 4.84
CA SER A 69 -5.42 4.41 4.94
C SER A 69 -4.16 4.99 4.28
N PHE A 70 -4.29 5.97 3.37
CA PHE A 70 -3.16 6.66 2.77
C PHE A 70 -2.26 7.37 3.79
N VAL A 71 -2.81 7.86 4.93
CA VAL A 71 -2.04 8.58 5.95
C VAL A 71 -0.98 7.68 6.61
N PRO A 72 -1.33 6.54 7.22
CA PRO A 72 -0.33 5.63 7.77
C PRO A 72 0.58 5.01 6.70
N VAL A 73 0.13 4.84 5.46
CA VAL A 73 1.00 4.43 4.35
C VAL A 73 2.12 5.46 4.13
N VAL A 74 1.76 6.74 3.97
CA VAL A 74 2.76 7.82 3.77
C VAL A 74 3.68 7.95 4.98
N ALA A 75 3.14 7.87 6.20
CA ALA A 75 3.95 7.87 7.41
C ALA A 75 4.97 6.72 7.40
N CYS A 76 4.58 5.53 6.95
CA CYS A 76 5.49 4.38 6.84
C CYS A 76 6.55 4.56 5.74
N ILE A 77 6.18 5.16 4.61
CA ILE A 77 7.13 5.47 3.52
C ILE A 77 8.25 6.37 4.04
N VAL A 78 7.90 7.42 4.79
CA VAL A 78 8.89 8.39 5.30
C VAL A 78 9.80 7.81 6.39
N THR A 79 9.30 6.89 7.22
CA THR A 79 10.06 6.36 8.37
C THR A 79 10.83 5.08 8.09
N LYS A 80 10.29 4.19 7.24
CA LYS A 80 10.84 2.83 7.01
C LYS A 80 10.90 2.45 5.52
N GLY A 81 10.50 3.34 4.62
CA GLY A 81 10.60 3.16 3.18
C GLY A 81 9.37 2.53 2.54
N ILE A 82 9.38 2.57 1.20
CA ILE A 82 8.24 2.21 0.35
C ILE A 82 7.89 0.73 0.47
N TYR A 83 8.89 -0.14 0.47
CA TYR A 83 8.68 -1.59 0.38
C TYR A 83 8.00 -2.16 1.63
N LEU A 84 8.36 -1.68 2.81
CA LEU A 84 7.68 -2.07 4.04
C LEU A 84 6.23 -1.56 4.05
N ALA A 85 6.00 -0.31 3.62
CA ALA A 85 4.66 0.27 3.55
C ALA A 85 3.73 -0.55 2.63
N LEU A 86 4.22 -1.00 1.47
CA LEU A 86 3.48 -1.85 0.54
C LEU A 86 3.11 -3.20 1.18
N ILE A 87 4.02 -3.83 1.91
CA ILE A 87 3.74 -5.10 2.59
C ILE A 87 2.69 -4.92 3.68
N LEU A 88 2.85 -3.90 4.54
CA LEU A 88 1.91 -3.64 5.62
C LEU A 88 0.51 -3.31 5.06
N TYR A 89 0.43 -2.61 3.92
CA TYR A 89 -0.83 -2.36 3.22
C TYR A 89 -1.51 -3.65 2.72
N VAL A 90 -0.76 -4.58 2.11
CA VAL A 90 -1.34 -5.87 1.68
C VAL A 90 -1.86 -6.63 2.89
N ILE A 91 -1.05 -6.72 3.95
CA ILE A 91 -1.44 -7.44 5.16
C ILE A 91 -2.68 -6.78 5.78
N SER A 92 -2.73 -5.45 5.90
CA SER A 92 -3.88 -4.75 6.46
C SER A 92 -5.16 -5.00 5.66
N SER A 93 -5.07 -5.09 4.33
CA SER A 93 -6.23 -5.38 3.48
C SER A 93 -6.91 -6.72 3.80
N LEU A 94 -6.15 -7.71 4.29
CA LEU A 94 -6.68 -9.03 4.68
C LEU A 94 -7.53 -8.96 5.95
N PHE A 95 -7.30 -7.96 6.80
CA PHE A 95 -8.00 -7.76 8.07
C PHE A 95 -9.16 -6.75 7.99
N VAL A 96 -9.55 -6.34 6.78
CA VAL A 96 -10.69 -5.43 6.58
C VAL A 96 -12.01 -6.21 6.66
N PHE A 97 -12.96 -5.70 7.46
CA PHE A 97 -14.30 -6.26 7.63
C PHE A 97 -15.40 -5.22 7.38
N LEU A 98 -16.06 -5.30 6.23
CA LEU A 98 -17.15 -4.38 5.91
C LEU A 98 -18.48 -4.89 6.46
N LYS A 99 -19.36 -3.97 6.87
CA LYS A 99 -20.73 -4.30 7.28
C LYS A 99 -21.66 -4.28 6.08
N ASP A 100 -22.35 -5.38 5.82
CA ASP A 100 -23.34 -5.42 4.75
C ASP A 100 -24.56 -4.54 5.09
N ALA A 101 -24.93 -3.64 4.18
CA ALA A 101 -26.03 -2.70 4.41
C ALA A 101 -27.38 -3.40 4.61
N LYS A 102 -27.60 -4.55 3.95
CA LYS A 102 -28.87 -5.29 3.97
C LYS A 102 -28.92 -6.29 5.12
N THR A 103 -27.88 -7.10 5.28
CA THR A 103 -27.88 -8.18 6.27
C THR A 103 -27.31 -7.78 7.63
N LYS A 104 -26.68 -6.60 7.72
CA LYS A 104 -25.97 -6.07 8.90
C LYS A 104 -24.83 -6.96 9.42
N LYS A 105 -24.50 -8.04 8.71
CA LYS A 105 -23.39 -8.94 9.03
C LYS A 105 -22.07 -8.36 8.54
N TYR A 106 -21.00 -8.61 9.30
CA TYR A 106 -19.64 -8.29 8.87
C TYR A 106 -19.14 -9.35 7.89
N TYR A 107 -18.43 -8.91 6.85
CA TYR A 107 -17.79 -9.81 5.89
C TYR A 107 -16.44 -9.23 5.46
N SER A 108 -15.49 -10.11 5.12
CA SER A 108 -14.26 -9.70 4.46
C SER A 108 -14.48 -9.54 2.95
N PRO A 109 -14.04 -8.44 2.32
CA PRO A 109 -14.09 -8.27 0.87
C PRO A 109 -13.45 -9.44 0.10
N TRP A 110 -12.38 -10.01 0.66
CA TRP A 110 -11.67 -11.16 0.11
C TRP A 110 -12.53 -12.43 0.02
N THR A 111 -13.41 -12.67 1.00
CA THR A 111 -14.32 -13.82 0.97
C THR A 111 -15.43 -13.63 -0.06
N LYS A 112 -15.92 -12.39 -0.23
CA LYS A 112 -17.07 -12.09 -1.09
C LYS A 112 -16.68 -12.03 -2.58
N SER A 113 -15.54 -11.44 -2.90
CA SER A 113 -15.08 -11.29 -4.29
C SER A 113 -13.56 -11.19 -4.39
N PRO A 114 -12.81 -12.31 -4.25
CA PRO A 114 -11.35 -12.29 -4.14
C PRO A 114 -10.65 -11.72 -5.38
N GLN A 115 -11.17 -11.98 -6.59
CA GLN A 115 -10.57 -11.45 -7.83
C GLN A 115 -10.71 -9.93 -7.95
N LYS A 116 -11.83 -9.37 -7.48
CA LYS A 116 -12.04 -7.92 -7.47
C LYS A 116 -11.15 -7.26 -6.43
N GLU A 117 -11.04 -7.90 -5.26
CA GLU A 117 -10.21 -7.39 -4.18
C GLU A 117 -8.72 -7.41 -4.55
N LEU A 118 -8.24 -8.51 -5.14
CA LEU A 118 -6.87 -8.59 -5.66
C LEU A 118 -6.58 -7.49 -6.68
N PHE A 119 -7.51 -7.23 -7.61
CA PHE A 119 -7.38 -6.15 -8.58
C PHE A 119 -7.34 -4.77 -7.90
N ASN A 120 -8.21 -4.53 -6.92
CA ASN A 120 -8.25 -3.27 -6.17
C ASN A 120 -6.95 -3.02 -5.39
N VAL A 121 -6.51 -4.02 -4.62
CA VAL A 121 -5.26 -3.96 -3.86
C VAL A 121 -4.08 -3.76 -4.81
N SER A 122 -4.06 -4.44 -5.96
CA SER A 122 -3.00 -4.28 -6.96
C SER A 122 -2.94 -2.87 -7.55
N ASN A 123 -4.08 -2.22 -7.81
CA ASN A 123 -4.09 -0.82 -8.25
C ASN A 123 -3.46 0.11 -7.21
N VAL A 124 -3.77 -0.11 -5.93
CA VAL A 124 -3.19 0.70 -4.85
C VAL A 124 -1.69 0.44 -4.71
N LEU A 125 -1.24 -0.82 -4.79
CA LEU A 125 0.18 -1.17 -4.77
C LEU A 125 0.95 -0.50 -5.91
N ILE A 126 0.44 -0.58 -7.14
CA ILE A 126 1.08 0.05 -8.31
C ILE A 126 1.13 1.57 -8.13
N SER A 127 0.05 2.19 -7.63
CA SER A 127 -0.02 3.63 -7.40
C SER A 127 0.99 4.10 -6.35
N ILE A 128 1.07 3.39 -5.22
CA ILE A 128 2.04 3.68 -4.15
C ILE A 128 3.47 3.44 -4.66
N TRP A 129 3.71 2.37 -5.41
CA TRP A 129 5.03 2.06 -5.93
C TRP A 129 5.52 3.10 -6.93
N ILE A 130 4.68 3.52 -7.89
CA ILE A 130 5.00 4.60 -8.83
C ILE A 130 5.24 5.92 -8.08
N GLY A 131 4.35 6.26 -7.13
CA GLY A 131 4.53 7.46 -6.29
C GLY A 131 5.83 7.41 -5.49
N GLY A 132 6.20 6.22 -5.01
CA GLY A 132 7.46 5.96 -4.33
C GLY A 132 8.68 6.11 -5.22
N LEU A 133 8.62 5.67 -6.48
CA LEU A 133 9.69 5.92 -7.45
C LEU A 133 9.91 7.42 -7.66
N VAL A 134 8.81 8.18 -7.80
CA VAL A 134 8.88 9.65 -7.91
C VAL A 134 9.45 10.26 -6.62
N TYR A 135 9.05 9.76 -5.46
CA TYR A 135 9.59 10.19 -4.17
C TYR A 135 11.11 9.99 -4.08
N HIS A 136 11.63 8.84 -4.50
CA HIS A 136 13.08 8.59 -4.54
C HIS A 136 13.85 9.50 -5.51
N LEU A 137 13.21 9.97 -6.59
CA LEU A 137 13.85 10.93 -7.49
C LEU A 137 13.99 12.31 -6.85
N ILE A 138 12.99 12.71 -6.06
CA ILE A 138 12.89 14.07 -5.49
C ILE A 138 13.61 14.16 -4.14
N VAL A 139 13.53 13.14 -3.30
CA VAL A 139 14.09 13.18 -1.94
C VAL A 139 15.53 12.66 -1.96
N PRO A 140 16.50 13.44 -1.42
CA PRO A 140 17.87 12.98 -1.29
C PRO A 140 17.93 11.73 -0.41
N GLU A 141 18.34 10.61 -0.99
CA GLU A 141 18.98 9.56 -0.21
C GLU A 141 20.36 10.09 0.25
N LEU A 142 20.78 9.78 1.47
CA LEU A 142 22.07 10.23 2.03
C LEU A 142 23.21 9.89 1.06
N GLY A 143 23.77 10.90 0.39
CA GLY A 143 24.88 10.77 -0.57
C GLY A 143 24.50 10.65 -2.05
N GLY A 144 23.21 10.70 -2.40
CA GLY A 144 22.72 10.64 -3.80
C GLY A 144 22.54 12.01 -4.46
N SER A 145 22.69 12.07 -5.79
CA SER A 145 22.33 13.27 -6.57
C SER A 145 20.81 13.43 -6.64
N VAL A 146 20.30 14.59 -6.25
CA VAL A 146 18.86 14.91 -6.23
C VAL A 146 18.38 15.36 -7.60
N PHE A 147 17.17 14.97 -8.01
CA PHE A 147 16.48 15.58 -9.14
C PHE A 147 16.18 17.05 -8.80
N THR A 148 16.99 17.96 -9.33
CA THR A 148 16.81 19.40 -9.16
C THR A 148 16.10 19.98 -10.38
N TRP A 149 15.07 20.79 -10.15
CA TRP A 149 14.32 21.48 -11.21
C TRP A 149 15.20 22.32 -12.16
N ASN A 150 16.40 22.71 -11.70
CA ASN A 150 17.43 23.38 -12.50
C ASN A 150 17.94 22.55 -13.68
N VAL A 151 17.87 21.21 -13.60
CA VAL A 151 18.28 20.29 -14.68
C VAL A 151 17.23 20.19 -15.78
N VAL A 152 15.95 20.37 -15.44
CA VAL A 152 14.83 20.27 -16.40
C VAL A 152 14.55 21.59 -17.10
N PHE A 153 14.60 22.69 -16.36
CA PHE A 153 14.22 24.00 -16.89
C PHE A 153 15.41 24.87 -17.31
N GLY A 154 16.64 24.39 -17.14
CA GLY A 154 17.86 25.09 -17.57
C GLY A 154 18.00 26.44 -16.89
N ALA A 155 18.72 26.49 -15.78
CA ALA A 155 19.29 27.75 -15.31
C ALA A 155 20.49 28.15 -16.20
#